data_AF-A0A6I3L9T7-F1
#
_entry.id   AF-A0A6I3L9T7-F1
#
_cell.length_a   1.000
_cell.length_b   1.000
_cell.length_c   1.000
_cell.angle_alpha   90.00
_cell.angle_beta   90.00
_cell.angle_gamma   90.00
#
_symmetry.space_group_name_H-M   'P 1'
#
loop_
_entity.id
_entity.type
_entity.pdbx_description
1 polymer ?
#
loop_
_entity_poly.entity_id
_entity_poly.type
_entity_poly.pdbx_seq_one_letter_code
_entity_poly.pdbx_strand_id
1 'polypeptide(L)'
;MSELKSTGKPFEISKREVWEAWEKVKENKGGPGVDGVSIEDFEKDLKNNLYKIWNRMSSGSYFPPPVRAVEIPKQHGGGTRTLGIPCVGDRVAQTVVAVHLEKRVDPVFHPDSYGYRPGKSALDAVGKCRERCWRKDWVIDLDVQKFFDSVRWDLIVKAVEVHTDAPWVVLYVNRWLRAPVQQPDGTV
;
A
#
# COMPACT_ATOMS: atom_id res chain seq x y z
N MET A 1 1.58 -20.55 -24.48
CA MET A 1 1.71 -19.22 -23.83
C MET A 1 2.73 -19.36 -22.73
N SER A 2 4.02 -19.26 -23.08
CA SER A 2 5.14 -19.50 -22.17
C SER A 2 5.37 -18.29 -21.26
N GLU A 3 5.26 -18.49 -19.95
CA GLU A 3 5.79 -17.55 -18.97
C GLU A 3 7.29 -17.36 -19.22
N LEU A 4 7.70 -16.15 -19.64
CA LEU A 4 9.11 -15.77 -19.57
C LEU A 4 9.49 -15.65 -18.09
N LYS A 5 9.89 -16.76 -17.48
CA LYS A 5 10.66 -16.73 -16.24
C LYS A 5 11.97 -15.98 -16.53
N SER A 6 12.17 -14.85 -15.86
CA SER A 6 13.37 -14.03 -15.96
C SER A 6 14.53 -14.77 -15.31
N THR A 7 15.25 -15.59 -16.07
CA THR A 7 16.32 -16.51 -15.63
C THR A 7 17.64 -15.84 -15.17
N GLY A 8 17.58 -14.63 -14.59
CA GLY A 8 18.81 -13.94 -14.14
C GLY A 8 18.64 -12.88 -13.07
N LYS A 9 17.49 -12.79 -12.41
CA LYS A 9 17.25 -11.79 -11.36
C LYS A 9 17.01 -12.45 -10.00
N PRO A 10 17.49 -11.83 -8.90
CA PRO A 10 17.38 -12.41 -7.57
C PRO A 10 15.94 -12.56 -7.09
N PHE A 11 15.01 -11.71 -7.57
CA PHE A 11 13.60 -11.76 -7.16
C PHE A 11 12.67 -12.03 -8.34
N GLU A 12 11.74 -12.97 -8.13
CA GLU A 12 10.68 -13.32 -9.07
C GLU A 12 9.56 -12.28 -9.03
N ILE A 13 9.76 -11.19 -9.75
CA ILE A 13 8.73 -10.18 -10.02
C ILE A 13 8.61 -10.08 -11.54
N SER A 14 7.42 -10.32 -12.06
CA SER A 14 7.14 -10.26 -13.49
C SER A 14 6.85 -8.82 -13.94
N LYS A 15 7.10 -8.53 -15.22
CA LYS A 15 6.69 -7.25 -15.82
C LYS A 15 5.17 -7.07 -15.81
N ARG A 16 4.43 -8.18 -15.86
CA ARG A 16 2.97 -8.20 -15.82
C ARG A 16 2.43 -7.73 -14.47
N GLU A 17 3.01 -8.19 -13.37
CA GLU A 17 2.61 -7.72 -12.02
C GLU A 17 2.81 -6.20 -11.88
N VAL A 18 3.90 -5.66 -12.43
CA VAL A 18 4.16 -4.21 -12.42
C VAL A 18 3.16 -3.44 -13.28
N TRP A 19 2.75 -4.02 -14.42
CA TRP A 19 1.72 -3.44 -15.28
C TRP A 19 0.33 -3.43 -14.61
N GLU A 20 -0.10 -4.57 -14.06
CA GLU A 20 -1.39 -4.69 -13.35
C GLU A 20 -1.43 -3.76 -12.12
N ALA A 21 -0.30 -3.59 -11.43
CA ALA A 21 -0.17 -2.62 -10.36
C ALA A 21 -0.33 -1.17 -10.83
N TRP A 22 0.20 -0.84 -12.01
CA TRP A 22 0.01 0.48 -12.62
C TRP A 22 -1.45 0.77 -12.94
N GLU A 23 -2.19 -0.20 -13.51
CA GLU A 23 -3.62 -0.02 -13.82
C GLU A 23 -4.41 0.38 -12.57
N LYS A 24 -4.18 -0.32 -11.44
CA LYS A 24 -4.79 0.02 -10.15
C LYS A 24 -4.41 1.42 -9.65
N VAL A 25 -3.14 1.82 -9.80
CA VAL A 25 -2.66 3.16 -9.40
C VAL A 25 -3.31 4.26 -10.25
N LYS A 26 -3.45 4.02 -11.55
CA LYS A 26 -4.08 4.96 -12.49
C LYS A 26 -5.56 5.18 -12.15
N GLU A 27 -6.29 4.12 -11.82
CA GLU A 27 -7.70 4.20 -11.42
C GLU A 27 -7.92 5.06 -10.16
N ASN A 28 -6.96 5.04 -9.22
CA ASN A 28 -7.05 5.78 -7.96
C ASN A 28 -6.79 7.30 -8.08
N LYS A 29 -6.28 7.79 -9.22
CA LYS A 29 -6.10 9.23 -9.54
C LYS A 29 -5.41 10.09 -8.46
N GLY A 30 -4.55 9.52 -7.63
CA GLY A 30 -3.92 10.28 -6.55
C GLY A 30 -2.83 11.25 -7.05
N GLY A 31 -2.65 12.37 -6.35
CA GLY A 31 -1.73 13.44 -6.72
C GLY A 31 -0.23 13.07 -6.70
N PRO A 32 0.64 14.00 -7.13
CA PRO A 32 2.08 13.76 -7.26
C PRO A 32 2.78 13.63 -5.90
N GLY A 33 3.91 12.90 -5.89
CA GLY A 33 4.81 12.79 -4.74
C GLY A 33 5.79 13.96 -4.66
N VAL A 34 6.94 13.73 -4.03
CA VAL A 34 8.02 14.74 -3.89
C VAL A 34 8.67 15.11 -5.23
N ASP A 35 8.59 14.22 -6.22
CA ASP A 35 9.12 14.43 -7.57
C ASP A 35 8.21 15.31 -8.46
N GLY A 36 7.01 15.67 -7.98
CA GLY A 36 6.06 16.47 -8.74
C GLY A 36 5.43 15.75 -9.93
N VAL A 37 5.72 14.46 -10.14
CA VAL A 37 5.27 13.72 -11.32
C VAL A 37 3.81 13.30 -11.15
N SER A 38 2.94 13.81 -12.03
CA SER A 38 1.53 13.43 -12.10
C SER A 38 1.34 12.04 -12.73
N ILE A 39 0.13 11.48 -12.65
CA ILE A 39 -0.20 10.22 -13.33
C ILE A 39 -0.08 10.40 -14.85
N GLU A 40 -0.51 11.56 -15.35
CA GLU A 40 -0.47 11.93 -16.76
C GLU A 40 0.98 12.07 -17.27
N ASP A 41 1.86 12.68 -16.47
CA ASP A 41 3.29 12.80 -16.81
C ASP A 41 4.00 11.45 -16.75
N PHE A 42 3.66 10.61 -15.77
CA PHE A 42 4.19 9.26 -15.66
C PHE A 42 3.81 8.40 -16.87
N GLU A 43 2.59 8.58 -17.40
CA GLU A 43 2.07 7.83 -18.55
C GLU A 43 2.74 8.20 -19.88
N LYS A 44 3.27 9.42 -20.03
CA LYS A 44 3.97 9.86 -21.26
C LYS A 44 5.15 8.95 -21.64
N ASP A 45 5.85 8.39 -20.66
CA ASP A 45 6.96 7.44 -20.84
C ASP A 45 6.72 6.12 -20.11
N LEU A 46 5.47 5.63 -20.16
CA LEU A 46 4.99 4.52 -19.34
C LEU A 46 5.89 3.28 -19.43
N LYS A 47 6.23 2.86 -20.64
CA LYS A 47 7.03 1.64 -20.87
C LYS A 47 8.38 1.70 -20.14
N ASN A 48 9.09 2.82 -20.24
CA ASN A 48 10.38 2.98 -19.59
C ASN A 48 10.23 3.15 -18.08
N ASN A 49 9.21 3.87 -17.62
CA ASN A 49 8.93 4.04 -16.20
C ASN A 49 8.63 2.71 -15.50
N LEU A 50 7.75 1.88 -16.08
CA LEU A 50 7.46 0.54 -15.57
C LEU A 50 8.68 -0.38 -15.67
N TYR A 51 9.46 -0.30 -16.76
CA TYR A 51 10.70 -1.06 -16.89
C TYR A 51 11.71 -0.70 -15.80
N LYS A 52 11.89 0.59 -15.46
CA LYS A 52 12.78 1.03 -14.39
C LYS A 52 12.35 0.47 -13.04
N ILE A 53 11.05 0.50 -12.73
CA ILE A 53 10.49 -0.05 -11.49
C ILE A 53 10.72 -1.55 -11.43
N TRP A 54 10.26 -2.29 -12.44
CA TRP A 54 10.50 -3.73 -12.56
C TRP A 54 11.99 -4.05 -12.43
N ASN A 55 12.84 -3.30 -13.12
CA ASN A 55 14.26 -3.60 -13.17
C ASN A 55 14.90 -3.55 -11.78
N ARG A 56 14.63 -2.46 -11.04
CA ARG A 56 15.15 -2.21 -9.69
C ARG A 56 14.49 -3.10 -8.64
N MET A 57 13.19 -3.37 -8.78
CA MET A 57 12.47 -4.24 -7.86
C MET A 57 12.96 -5.68 -8.00
N SER A 58 13.06 -6.23 -9.21
CA SER A 58 13.53 -7.60 -9.40
C SER A 58 15.01 -7.79 -9.04
N SER A 59 15.82 -6.72 -9.05
CA SER A 59 17.24 -6.77 -8.66
C SER A 59 17.52 -6.46 -7.19
N GLY A 60 16.52 -6.03 -6.41
CA GLY A 60 16.72 -5.64 -5.01
C GLY A 60 17.33 -4.25 -4.81
N SER A 61 17.50 -3.46 -5.86
CA SER A 61 18.11 -2.10 -5.81
C SER A 61 17.07 -0.98 -5.76
N TYR A 62 15.79 -1.31 -5.63
CA TYR A 62 14.73 -0.34 -5.44
C TYR A 62 14.76 0.24 -4.02
N PHE A 63 14.93 1.55 -3.91
CA PHE A 63 14.80 2.28 -2.64
C PHE A 63 13.72 3.33 -2.80
N PRO A 64 12.77 3.42 -1.85
CA PRO A 64 11.70 4.39 -1.93
C PRO A 64 12.25 5.82 -1.81
N PRO A 65 11.74 6.77 -2.61
CA PRO A 65 12.00 8.18 -2.38
C PRO A 65 11.29 8.64 -1.08
N PRO A 66 11.63 9.84 -0.56
CA PRO A 66 10.87 10.45 0.51
C PRO A 66 9.38 10.59 0.15
N VAL A 67 8.53 10.49 1.17
CA VAL A 67 7.08 10.63 1.03
C VAL A 67 6.70 12.10 1.25
N ARG A 68 5.87 12.68 0.40
CA ARG A 68 5.48 14.09 0.51
C ARG A 68 4.44 14.29 1.61
N ALA A 69 4.73 15.11 2.61
CA ALA A 69 3.77 15.51 3.63
C ALA A 69 2.77 16.53 3.07
N VAL A 70 1.48 16.27 3.27
CA VAL A 70 0.38 17.18 2.95
C VAL A 70 -0.54 17.30 4.14
N GLU A 71 -0.70 18.51 4.67
CA GLU A 71 -1.67 18.78 5.71
C GLU A 71 -3.06 18.94 5.12
N ILE A 72 -4.01 18.15 5.63
CA ILE A 72 -5.42 18.22 5.23
C ILE A 72 -6.27 18.48 6.48
N PRO A 73 -7.22 19.44 6.44
CA PRO A 73 -8.14 19.66 7.55
C PRO A 73 -9.03 18.44 7.80
N LYS A 74 -9.33 18.14 9.06
CA LYS A 74 -10.28 17.08 9.41
C LYS A 74 -11.72 17.50 9.03
N GLN A 75 -12.53 16.56 8.53
CA GLN A 75 -13.90 16.84 8.07
C GLN A 75 -14.87 17.34 9.16
N HIS A 76 -14.61 17.09 10.45
CA HIS A 76 -15.58 17.33 11.54
C HIS A 76 -15.04 18.14 12.74
N GLY A 77 -13.94 18.90 12.61
CA GLY A 77 -13.44 19.75 13.69
C GLY A 77 -11.94 20.07 13.65
N GLY A 78 -11.46 20.79 14.67
CA GLY A 78 -10.12 21.40 14.72
C GLY A 78 -8.94 20.43 14.58
N GLY A 79 -7.94 20.84 13.82
CA GLY A 79 -6.67 20.14 13.58
C GLY A 79 -6.48 19.67 12.15
N THR A 80 -5.23 19.36 11.80
CA THR A 80 -4.82 18.81 10.50
C THR A 80 -4.51 17.32 10.63
N ARG A 81 -4.63 16.59 9.51
CA ARG A 81 -4.06 15.26 9.31
C ARG A 81 -2.95 15.41 8.27
N THR A 82 -1.74 15.02 8.63
CA THR A 82 -0.65 14.90 7.66
C THR A 82 -0.83 13.60 6.88
N LEU A 83 -1.00 13.71 5.56
CA LEU A 83 -0.93 12.59 4.64
C LEU A 83 0.46 12.50 4.06
N GLY A 84 1.00 11.29 4.03
CA GLY A 84 2.16 10.97 3.20
C GLY A 84 1.71 10.57 1.81
N ILE A 85 2.11 11.32 0.78
CA ILE A 85 1.83 11.01 -0.63
C ILE A 85 3.12 10.48 -1.28
N PRO A 86 3.22 9.17 -1.57
CA PRO A 86 4.37 8.61 -2.27
C PRO A 86 4.37 9.01 -3.75
N CYS A 87 5.55 8.99 -4.37
CA CYS A 87 5.70 9.14 -5.81
C CYS A 87 4.88 8.10 -6.58
N VAL A 88 4.48 8.40 -7.82
CA VAL A 88 3.71 7.46 -8.66
C VAL A 88 4.42 6.11 -8.78
N GLY A 89 5.73 6.12 -9.05
CA GLY A 89 6.51 4.88 -9.15
C GLY A 89 6.59 4.10 -7.84
N ASP A 90 6.54 4.78 -6.69
CA ASP A 90 6.51 4.14 -5.38
C ASP A 90 5.14 3.51 -5.09
N ARG A 91 4.05 4.19 -5.46
CA ARG A 91 2.70 3.61 -5.39
C ARG A 91 2.57 2.35 -6.25
N VAL A 92 3.17 2.33 -7.45
CA VAL A 92 3.20 1.12 -8.28
C VAL A 92 3.98 0.00 -7.58
N ALA A 93 5.17 0.30 -7.04
CA ALA A 93 5.98 -0.70 -6.34
C ALA A 93 5.29 -1.24 -5.07
N GLN A 94 4.67 -0.36 -4.27
CA GLN A 94 3.86 -0.74 -3.11
C GLN A 94 2.67 -1.62 -3.54
N THR A 95 2.01 -1.30 -4.65
CA THR A 95 0.88 -2.07 -5.16
C THR A 95 1.29 -3.47 -5.61
N VAL A 96 2.48 -3.63 -6.21
CA VAL A 96 3.04 -4.96 -6.53
C VAL A 96 3.18 -5.82 -5.26
N VAL A 97 3.76 -5.25 -4.20
CA VAL A 97 3.93 -5.96 -2.92
C VAL A 97 2.58 -6.25 -2.25
N ALA A 98 1.66 -5.27 -2.25
CA ALA A 98 0.34 -5.41 -1.66
C ALA A 98 -0.46 -6.52 -2.32
N VAL A 99 -0.50 -6.57 -3.66
CA VAL A 99 -1.21 -7.63 -4.41
C VAL A 99 -0.58 -9.00 -4.18
N HIS A 100 0.74 -9.08 -4.05
CA HIS A 100 1.42 -10.33 -3.71
C HIS A 100 1.01 -10.83 -2.33
N LEU A 101 0.99 -9.95 -1.32
CA LEU A 101 0.59 -10.27 0.04
C LEU A 101 -0.91 -10.60 0.14
N GLU A 102 -1.77 -9.81 -0.50
CA GLU A 102 -3.23 -9.92 -0.47
C GLU A 102 -3.70 -11.35 -0.79
N LYS A 103 -3.10 -11.98 -1.81
CA LYS A 103 -3.40 -13.37 -2.22
C LYS A 103 -3.22 -14.38 -1.09
N ARG A 104 -2.36 -14.09 -0.11
CA ARG A 104 -2.04 -14.97 1.03
C ARG A 104 -2.78 -14.58 2.29
N VAL A 105 -2.91 -13.27 2.55
CA VAL A 105 -3.51 -12.76 3.79
C VAL A 105 -5.02 -12.70 3.75
N ASP A 106 -5.64 -12.44 2.60
CA ASP A 106 -7.09 -12.28 2.54
C ASP A 106 -7.86 -13.55 2.97
N PRO A 107 -7.46 -14.77 2.54
CA PRO A 107 -8.14 -16.00 2.96
C PRO A 107 -8.05 -16.31 4.46
N VAL A 108 -7.06 -15.76 5.17
CA VAL A 108 -6.87 -16.01 6.61
C VAL A 108 -7.52 -14.94 7.50
N PHE A 109 -7.99 -13.83 6.94
CA PHE A 109 -8.67 -12.80 7.72
C PHE A 109 -10.01 -13.30 8.26
N HIS A 110 -10.34 -12.82 9.46
CA HIS A 110 -11.62 -13.11 10.10
C HIS A 110 -12.80 -12.71 9.18
N PRO A 111 -13.90 -13.49 9.12
CA PRO A 111 -15.05 -13.18 8.28
C PRO A 111 -15.70 -11.81 8.57
N ASP A 112 -15.60 -11.33 9.81
CA ASP A 112 -16.06 -10.00 10.23
C ASP A 112 -15.00 -8.88 10.05
N SER A 113 -13.92 -9.14 9.31
CA SER A 113 -13.00 -8.09 8.88
C SER A 113 -13.44 -7.56 7.51
N TYR A 114 -13.78 -6.28 7.43
CA TYR A 114 -14.37 -5.65 6.24
C TYR A 114 -13.54 -4.53 5.63
N GLY A 115 -12.71 -3.86 6.43
CA GLY A 115 -11.94 -2.70 5.98
C GLY A 115 -10.82 -3.08 5.00
N TYR A 116 -10.69 -2.32 3.92
CA TYR A 116 -9.60 -2.44 2.93
C TYR A 116 -9.46 -3.83 2.28
N ARG A 117 -10.54 -4.60 2.19
CA ARG A 117 -10.53 -5.95 1.62
C ARG A 117 -11.29 -6.04 0.29
N PRO A 118 -10.78 -6.80 -0.69
CA PRO A 118 -11.50 -7.04 -1.94
C PRO A 118 -12.88 -7.66 -1.69
N GLY A 119 -13.92 -7.13 -2.35
CA GLY A 119 -15.28 -7.67 -2.24
C GLY A 119 -15.94 -7.49 -0.86
N LYS A 120 -15.39 -6.63 0.00
CA LYS A 120 -15.97 -6.24 1.30
C LYS A 120 -16.19 -4.73 1.34
N SER A 121 -17.24 -4.32 2.04
CA SER A 121 -17.62 -2.92 2.17
C SER A 121 -18.04 -2.55 3.60
N ALA A 122 -18.06 -1.25 3.88
CA ALA A 122 -18.62 -0.74 5.13
C ALA A 122 -20.11 -1.13 5.30
N LEU A 123 -20.86 -1.25 4.19
CA LEU A 123 -22.26 -1.66 4.22
C LEU A 123 -22.42 -3.12 4.66
N ASP A 124 -21.49 -4.01 4.29
CA ASP A 124 -21.48 -5.39 4.77
C ASP A 124 -21.28 -5.45 6.29
N ALA A 125 -20.37 -4.62 6.82
CA ALA A 125 -20.12 -4.50 8.25
C ALA A 125 -21.37 -4.01 9.00
N VAL A 126 -22.04 -2.97 8.48
CA VAL A 126 -23.29 -2.44 9.04
C VAL A 126 -24.40 -3.49 8.99
N GLY A 127 -24.53 -4.21 7.88
CA GLY A 127 -25.50 -5.30 7.74
C GLY A 127 -25.32 -6.38 8.80
N LYS A 128 -24.07 -6.82 9.03
CA LYS A 128 -23.77 -7.81 10.06
C LYS A 128 -23.97 -7.29 11.48
N CYS A 129 -23.60 -6.04 11.73
CA CYS A 129 -23.86 -5.36 13.01
C CYS A 129 -25.36 -5.34 13.31
N ARG A 130 -26.19 -4.94 12.34
CA ARG A 130 -27.65 -4.89 12.47
C ARG A 130 -28.27 -6.24 12.85
N GLU A 131 -27.82 -7.33 12.22
CA GLU A 131 -28.28 -8.70 12.55
C GLU A 131 -27.99 -9.04 14.03
N ARG A 132 -26.82 -8.64 14.55
CA ARG A 132 -26.40 -8.91 15.93
C ARG A 132 -27.15 -8.06 16.94
N CYS A 133 -27.45 -6.81 16.60
CA CYS A 133 -28.26 -5.92 17.43
C CYS A 133 -29.69 -6.43 17.67
N TRP A 134 -30.20 -7.35 16.84
CA TRP A 134 -31.48 -8.02 17.11
C TRP A 134 -31.40 -9.08 18.22
N ARG A 135 -30.19 -9.52 18.58
CA ARG A 135 -29.96 -10.56 19.61
C ARG A 135 -29.37 -9.98 20.90
N LYS A 136 -28.73 -8.81 20.81
CA LYS A 136 -28.07 -8.12 21.92
C LYS A 136 -28.38 -6.63 21.81
N ASP A 137 -28.77 -6.02 22.93
CA ASP A 137 -29.17 -4.63 23.06
C ASP A 137 -28.01 -3.69 23.48
N TRP A 138 -26.78 -4.22 23.54
CA TRP A 138 -25.59 -3.47 23.90
C TRP A 138 -24.46 -3.70 22.88
N VAL A 139 -23.56 -2.71 22.79
CA VAL A 139 -22.35 -2.75 21.96
C VAL A 139 -21.16 -2.28 22.78
N ILE A 140 -19.99 -2.85 22.52
CA ILE A 140 -18.71 -2.30 22.97
C ILE A 140 -18.09 -1.61 21.76
N ASP A 141 -18.01 -0.28 21.82
CA ASP A 141 -17.37 0.54 20.79
C ASP A 141 -15.92 0.80 21.17
N LEU A 142 -15.00 0.44 20.28
CA LEU A 142 -13.55 0.52 20.50
C LEU A 142 -12.90 1.14 19.27
N ASP A 143 -12.03 2.12 19.50
CA ASP A 143 -11.22 2.76 18.48
C ASP A 143 -9.74 2.83 18.90
N VAL A 144 -8.84 2.69 17.93
CA VAL A 144 -7.40 2.79 18.15
C VAL A 144 -6.92 4.16 17.70
N GLN A 145 -6.54 4.99 18.68
CA GLN A 145 -6.02 6.32 18.41
C GLN A 145 -4.73 6.25 17.60
N LYS A 146 -4.67 7.00 16.50
CA LYS A 146 -3.43 7.22 15.70
C LYS A 146 -2.71 5.90 15.36
N PHE A 147 -3.45 4.89 14.89
CA PHE A 147 -2.90 3.55 14.62
C PHE A 147 -1.59 3.59 13.82
N PHE A 148 -1.57 4.25 12.65
CA PHE A 148 -0.38 4.28 11.79
C PHE A 148 0.80 5.06 12.38
N ASP A 149 0.56 6.02 13.28
CA ASP A 149 1.63 6.79 13.92
C ASP A 149 2.23 6.06 15.13
N SER A 150 1.47 5.14 15.74
CA SER A 150 1.84 4.46 16.99
C SER A 150 2.16 2.98 16.83
N VAL A 151 1.84 2.38 15.69
CA VAL A 151 2.05 0.95 15.47
C VAL A 151 3.54 0.61 15.48
N ARG A 152 3.87 -0.40 16.28
CA ARG A 152 5.21 -0.96 16.41
C ARG A 152 5.64 -1.64 15.11
N TRP A 153 6.59 -1.05 14.38
CA TRP A 153 7.04 -1.55 13.08
C TRP A 153 7.63 -2.96 13.14
N ASP A 154 8.28 -3.34 14.26
CA ASP A 154 8.80 -4.70 14.46
C ASP A 154 7.68 -5.75 14.49
N LEU A 155 6.50 -5.41 15.00
CA LEU A 155 5.34 -6.31 14.99
C LEU A 155 4.71 -6.41 13.60
N ILE A 156 4.66 -5.29 12.85
CA ILE A 156 4.20 -5.30 11.45
C ILE A 156 5.09 -6.19 10.59
N VAL A 157 6.42 -6.04 10.71
CA VAL A 157 7.37 -6.86 9.95
C VAL A 157 7.21 -8.34 10.29
N LYS A 158 7.09 -8.70 11.58
CA LYS A 158 6.82 -10.09 12.00
C LYS A 158 5.52 -10.64 11.41
N ALA A 159 4.45 -9.85 11.39
CA ALA A 159 3.19 -10.28 10.79
C ALA A 159 3.36 -10.55 9.28
N VAL A 160 4.08 -9.69 8.56
CA VAL A 160 4.38 -9.90 7.14
C VAL A 160 5.22 -11.16 6.94
N GLU A 161 6.26 -11.39 7.73
CA GLU A 161 7.14 -12.56 7.67
C GLU A 161 6.37 -13.88 7.88
N VAL A 162 5.35 -13.89 8.74
CA VAL A 162 4.49 -15.07 8.96
C VAL A 162 3.64 -15.40 7.72
N HIS A 163 3.30 -14.41 6.91
CA HIS A 163 2.35 -14.56 5.80
C HIS A 163 3.01 -14.61 4.41
N THR A 164 4.33 -14.56 4.31
CA THR A 164 5.03 -14.66 3.02
C THR A 164 6.37 -15.37 3.15
N ASP A 165 6.70 -16.21 2.18
CA ASP A 165 8.03 -16.79 1.98
C ASP A 165 8.89 -15.96 1.03
N ALA A 166 8.33 -14.89 0.44
CA ALA A 166 9.02 -14.03 -0.50
C ALA A 166 9.90 -13.00 0.24
N PRO A 167 11.24 -13.15 0.27
CA PRO A 167 12.11 -12.27 1.05
C PRO A 167 12.09 -10.81 0.55
N TRP A 168 11.82 -10.61 -0.74
CA TRP A 168 11.74 -9.29 -1.35
C TRP A 168 10.53 -8.48 -0.87
N VAL A 169 9.44 -9.14 -0.46
CA VAL A 169 8.29 -8.47 0.15
C VAL A 169 8.69 -7.86 1.48
N VAL A 170 9.31 -8.65 2.36
CA VAL A 170 9.79 -8.20 3.67
C VAL A 170 10.83 -7.10 3.52
N LEU A 171 11.74 -7.23 2.55
CA LEU A 171 12.74 -6.22 2.22
C LEU A 171 12.10 -4.86 1.90
N TYR A 172 11.12 -4.83 1.00
CA TYR A 172 10.52 -3.56 0.59
C TYR A 172 9.61 -2.97 1.65
N VAL A 173 8.84 -3.78 2.38
CA VAL A 173 8.08 -3.31 3.55
C VAL A 173 9.00 -2.61 4.55
N ASN A 174 10.15 -3.21 4.88
CA ASN A 174 11.14 -2.59 5.76
C ASN A 174 11.67 -1.25 5.21
N ARG A 175 11.93 -1.18 3.89
CA ARG A 175 12.40 0.06 3.26
C ARG A 175 11.35 1.16 3.27
N TRP A 176 10.06 0.84 3.03
CA TRP A 176 8.98 1.82 3.06
C TRP A 176 8.67 2.32 4.46
N LEU A 177 8.69 1.45 5.46
CA LEU A 177 8.51 1.88 6.85
C LEU A 177 9.57 2.91 7.26
N ARG A 178 10.80 2.75 6.75
CA ARG A 178 11.93 3.67 7.02
C ARG A 178 12.05 4.81 6.00
N ALA A 179 11.16 4.91 5.02
CA ALA A 179 11.23 5.97 4.03
C ALA A 179 10.99 7.31 4.75
N PRO A 180 11.85 8.31 4.53
CA PRO A 180 11.71 9.56 5.24
C PRO A 180 10.52 10.35 4.69
N VAL A 181 10.04 11.31 5.48
CA VAL A 181 8.90 12.16 5.11
C VAL A 181 9.44 13.55 4.80
N GLN A 182 9.20 14.03 3.58
CA GLN A 182 9.59 15.38 3.19
C GLN A 182 8.47 16.37 3.52
N GLN A 183 8.79 17.37 4.33
CA GLN A 183 7.89 18.46 4.71
C GLN A 183 7.70 19.47 3.56
N PRO A 184 6.65 20.32 3.62
CA PRO A 184 6.41 21.34 2.59
C PRO A 184 7.55 22.33 2.38
N ASP A 185 8.40 22.56 3.39
CA ASP A 185 9.59 23.42 3.33
C ASP A 185 10.82 22.73 2.68
N GLY A 186 10.66 21.46 2.30
CA GLY A 186 11.69 20.65 1.66
C GLY A 186 12.58 19.88 2.64
N THR A 187 12.40 20.02 3.95
CA THR A 187 13.15 19.26 4.97
C THR A 187 12.72 17.79 4.99
N VAL A 188 13.66 16.89 5.30
CA VAL A 188 13.51 15.42 5.26
C VAL A 188 13.93 14.81 6.58
#